data_AF-A0AA82N848-F1
#
_entry.id   AF-A0AA82N848-F1
#
_cell.length_a   1.000
_cell.length_b   1.000
_cell.length_c   1.000
_cell.angle_alpha   90.00
_cell.angle_beta   90.00
_cell.angle_gamma   90.00
#
_symmetry.space_group_name_H-M   'P 1'
#
loop_
_entity.id
_entity.type
_entity.pdbx_description
1 polymer ?
#
loop_
_entity_poly.entity_id
_entity_poly.type
_entity_poly.pdbx_seq_one_letter_code
_entity_poly.pdbx_strand_id
1 'polypeptide(L)'
;MTSGRNFRDCDKLIPYQTAVILEAYDLVNRNEKYLIDRAIHRGLLRPLISSTKPLNLSTDWNQVTISTQYSGYTICIQLTCELNHYGNDCTKVCQVNENRTKFKCNANGDKICEPGWSGIECDKAICNIGCPPVHGTCSRPGECDCATGWQGPLCDECIKYPGCEHGTCNDAPFTCRCLPNWGGSFSDQIWIIVDDINHV
;
A
#
# COMPACT_ATOMS: atom_id res chain seq x y z
N MET A 1 -2.52 -12.53 -44.12
CA MET A 1 -2.94 -11.27 -43.49
C MET A 1 -3.18 -11.53 -42.01
N THR A 2 -2.25 -11.16 -41.14
CA THR A 2 -2.40 -11.23 -39.68
C THR A 2 -3.23 -10.04 -39.20
N SER A 3 -4.55 -10.23 -39.10
CA SER A 3 -5.45 -9.25 -38.49
C SER A 3 -5.48 -9.49 -36.97
N GLY A 4 -4.69 -8.74 -36.20
CA GLY A 4 -4.88 -8.68 -34.75
C GLY A 4 -6.20 -7.98 -34.43
N ARG A 5 -7.16 -8.68 -33.83
CA ARG A 5 -8.37 -8.06 -33.27
C ARG A 5 -8.20 -7.95 -31.76
N ASN A 6 -8.30 -6.73 -31.25
CA ASN A 6 -8.46 -6.50 -29.81
C ASN A 6 -9.93 -6.72 -29.46
N PHE A 7 -10.21 -7.74 -28.64
CA PHE A 7 -11.53 -7.91 -28.03
C PHE A 7 -11.57 -7.05 -26.76
N ARG A 8 -12.41 -6.03 -26.73
CA ARG A 8 -12.73 -5.26 -25.52
C ARG A 8 -14.10 -5.72 -25.03
N ASP A 9 -14.12 -6.67 -24.11
CA ASP A 9 -15.32 -6.99 -23.33
C ASP A 9 -14.94 -6.75 -21.86
N CYS A 10 -15.09 -5.50 -21.41
CA CYS A 10 -14.40 -4.95 -20.23
C CYS A 10 -15.27 -4.92 -18.95
N ASP A 11 -16.52 -5.39 -18.97
CA ASP A 11 -17.44 -5.18 -17.85
C ASP A 11 -17.62 -6.40 -16.92
N LYS A 12 -16.84 -7.47 -17.08
CA LYS A 12 -16.98 -8.68 -16.25
C LYS A 12 -15.64 -9.24 -15.83
N LEU A 13 -15.56 -9.65 -14.56
CA LEU A 13 -14.47 -10.44 -13.97
C LEU A 13 -14.00 -11.48 -14.99
N ILE A 14 -12.70 -11.49 -15.32
CA ILE A 14 -12.14 -12.48 -16.23
C ILE A 14 -12.30 -13.85 -15.56
N PRO A 15 -13.20 -14.72 -16.05
CA PRO A 15 -13.40 -16.01 -15.43
C PRO A 15 -12.12 -16.85 -15.58
N TYR A 16 -11.80 -17.66 -14.57
CA TYR A 16 -10.70 -18.63 -14.62
C TYR A 16 -10.79 -19.58 -15.84
N GLN A 17 -11.94 -19.69 -16.49
CA GLN A 17 -12.10 -20.46 -17.72
C GLN A 17 -12.63 -19.55 -18.82
N THR A 18 -11.86 -19.43 -19.90
CA THR A 18 -12.23 -18.67 -21.09
C THR A 18 -12.58 -19.63 -22.22
N ALA A 19 -13.51 -19.21 -23.09
CA ALA A 19 -13.82 -19.89 -24.33
C ALA A 19 -13.62 -18.92 -25.49
N VAL A 20 -12.72 -19.27 -26.40
CA VAL A 20 -12.50 -18.53 -27.65
C VAL A 20 -13.20 -19.29 -28.77
N ILE A 21 -14.07 -18.59 -29.48
CA ILE A 21 -14.81 -19.13 -30.63
C ILE A 21 -14.23 -18.50 -31.89
N LEU A 22 -13.69 -19.34 -32.77
CA LEU A 22 -13.17 -18.95 -34.07
C LEU A 22 -14.16 -19.41 -35.14
N GLU A 23 -14.64 -18.47 -35.96
CA GLU A 23 -15.56 -18.74 -37.06
C GLU A 23 -14.90 -18.36 -38.40
N ALA A 24 -14.82 -19.32 -39.31
CA ALA A 24 -14.32 -19.13 -40.65
C ALA A 24 -15.50 -18.99 -41.62
N TYR A 25 -15.55 -17.87 -42.35
CA TYR A 25 -16.62 -17.56 -43.29
C TYR A 25 -16.07 -17.45 -44.72
N ASP A 26 -16.82 -17.98 -45.67
CA ASP A 26 -16.70 -17.66 -47.09
C ASP A 26 -17.53 -16.41 -47.40
N LEU A 27 -16.96 -15.44 -48.11
CA LEU A 27 -17.62 -14.17 -48.43
C LEU A 27 -17.94 -14.14 -49.92
N VAL A 28 -19.22 -14.31 -50.29
CA VAL A 28 -19.65 -14.28 -51.70
C VAL A 28 -19.81 -12.84 -52.18
N ASN A 29 -20.38 -11.98 -51.33
CA ASN A 29 -20.43 -10.54 -51.54
C ASN A 29 -20.49 -9.81 -50.19
N ARG A 30 -20.70 -8.49 -50.19
CA ARG A 30 -20.73 -7.69 -48.94
C ARG A 30 -21.89 -8.07 -48.00
N ASN A 31 -22.95 -8.67 -48.52
CA ASN A 31 -24.18 -8.98 -47.77
C ASN A 31 -24.34 -10.49 -47.52
N GLU A 32 -23.67 -11.33 -48.29
CA GLU A 32 -23.78 -12.79 -48.24
C GLU A 32 -22.46 -13.43 -47.79
N LYS A 33 -22.54 -14.16 -46.67
CA LYS A 33 -21.45 -14.95 -46.13
C LYS A 33 -21.95 -16.33 -45.70
N TYR A 34 -21.15 -17.36 -45.92
CA TYR A 34 -21.44 -18.74 -45.53
C TYR A 34 -20.43 -19.20 -44.50
N LEU A 35 -20.90 -19.79 -43.40
CA LEU A 35 -20.01 -20.38 -42.39
C LEU A 35 -19.38 -21.65 -42.98
N ILE A 36 -18.05 -21.66 -43.12
CA ILE A 36 -17.30 -22.84 -43.57
C ILE A 36 -17.12 -23.79 -42.39
N ASP A 37 -16.72 -23.24 -41.24
CA ASP A 37 -16.32 -24.03 -40.08
C ASP A 37 -16.31 -23.16 -38.81
N ARG A 38 -16.45 -23.81 -37.66
CA ARG A 38 -16.45 -23.19 -36.34
C ARG A 38 -15.60 -24.01 -35.38
N ALA A 39 -14.55 -23.39 -34.85
CA ALA A 39 -13.65 -24.00 -33.90
C ALA A 39 -13.80 -23.35 -32.51
N ILE A 40 -13.80 -24.15 -31.45
CA ILE A 40 -13.95 -23.65 -30.07
C ILE A 40 -12.74 -24.12 -29.26
N HIS A 41 -12.01 -23.16 -28.70
CA HIS A 41 -10.96 -23.43 -27.73
C HIS A 41 -11.42 -23.05 -26.32
N ARG A 42 -11.31 -23.98 -25.38
CA ARG A 42 -11.57 -23.74 -23.95
C ARG A 42 -10.27 -23.91 -23.19
N GLY A 43 -9.95 -22.94 -22.34
CA GLY A 43 -8.70 -22.97 -21.60
C GLY A 43 -8.61 -21.89 -20.53
N LEU A 44 -7.62 -22.06 -19.66
CA LEU A 44 -7.20 -21.03 -18.71
C LEU A 44 -6.25 -20.09 -19.44
N LEU A 45 -6.64 -18.83 -19.60
CA LEU A 45 -5.74 -17.75 -20.01
C LEU A 45 -5.38 -16.95 -18.77
N ARG A 46 -4.09 -16.72 -18.55
CA ARG A 46 -3.60 -15.85 -17.46
C ARG A 46 -3.09 -14.55 -18.07
N PRO A 47 -3.43 -13.40 -17.48
CA PRO A 47 -2.91 -12.13 -17.95
C PRO A 47 -1.40 -12.10 -17.72
N LEU A 48 -0.67 -11.54 -18.67
CA LEU A 48 0.74 -11.25 -18.46
C LEU A 48 0.84 -10.03 -17.56
N ILE A 49 1.60 -10.20 -16.49
CA ILE A 49 1.86 -9.18 -15.48
C ILE A 49 2.79 -8.14 -16.11
N SER A 50 2.25 -7.23 -16.92
CA SER A 50 3.01 -6.16 -17.56
C SER A 50 2.69 -4.82 -16.91
N SER A 51 3.34 -4.51 -15.80
CA SER A 51 3.20 -3.20 -15.16
C SER A 51 4.13 -2.12 -15.71
N THR A 52 5.00 -2.44 -16.68
CA THR A 52 6.02 -1.48 -17.14
C THR A 52 6.40 -1.55 -18.61
N LYS A 53 5.93 -2.54 -19.39
CA LYS A 53 6.20 -2.58 -20.83
C LYS A 53 4.96 -2.22 -21.65
N PRO A 54 5.08 -1.32 -22.64
CA PRO A 54 4.01 -1.05 -23.58
C PRO A 54 3.60 -2.34 -24.30
N LEU A 55 2.29 -2.48 -24.52
CA LEU A 55 1.60 -3.66 -25.05
C LEU A 55 2.28 -4.32 -26.26
N ASN A 56 3.01 -3.54 -27.05
CA ASN A 56 3.66 -3.96 -28.28
C ASN A 56 4.99 -4.73 -28.09
N LEU A 57 5.47 -4.92 -26.86
CA LEU A 57 6.77 -5.55 -26.61
C LEU A 57 6.70 -6.87 -25.83
N SER A 58 5.50 -7.39 -25.57
CA SER A 58 5.36 -8.67 -24.89
C SER A 58 5.40 -9.83 -25.88
N THR A 59 6.34 -10.74 -25.66
CA THR A 59 6.62 -11.90 -26.53
C THR A 59 5.89 -13.17 -26.10
N ASP A 60 5.17 -13.15 -24.97
CA ASP A 60 4.63 -14.36 -24.33
C ASP A 60 3.24 -14.72 -24.86
N TRP A 61 3.11 -14.81 -26.19
CA TRP A 61 1.88 -15.24 -26.83
C TRP A 61 1.65 -16.74 -26.62
N ASN A 62 0.44 -17.11 -26.21
CA ASN A 62 0.06 -18.52 -26.14
C ASN A 62 -0.39 -18.98 -27.53
N GLN A 63 0.42 -19.81 -28.17
CA GLN A 63 0.08 -20.42 -29.45
C GLN A 63 -0.79 -21.65 -29.23
N VAL A 64 -1.99 -21.63 -29.80
CA VAL A 64 -2.98 -22.70 -29.69
C VAL A 64 -3.29 -23.21 -31.08
N THR A 65 -3.29 -24.54 -31.24
CA THR A 65 -3.77 -25.19 -32.45
C THR A 65 -5.09 -25.88 -32.16
N ILE A 66 -6.12 -25.55 -32.94
CA ILE A 66 -7.49 -26.05 -32.82
C ILE A 66 -7.79 -26.84 -34.08
N SER A 67 -8.09 -28.13 -33.94
CA SER A 67 -8.49 -28.99 -35.06
C SER A 67 -9.98 -29.27 -35.00
N THR A 68 -10.65 -29.11 -36.14
CA THR A 68 -12.03 -29.54 -36.36
C THR A 68 -12.03 -30.80 -37.23
N GLN A 69 -13.22 -31.28 -37.61
CA GLN A 69 -13.35 -32.38 -38.57
C GLN A 69 -12.93 -31.99 -40.00
N TYR A 70 -12.85 -30.68 -40.31
CA TYR A 70 -12.58 -30.20 -41.68
C TYR A 70 -11.29 -29.39 -41.81
N SER A 71 -10.83 -28.74 -40.73
CA SER A 71 -9.74 -27.77 -40.79
C SER A 71 -8.88 -27.78 -39.52
N GLY A 72 -7.65 -27.28 -39.64
CA GLY A 72 -6.76 -26.97 -38.52
C GLY A 72 -6.46 -25.48 -38.46
N TYR A 73 -6.62 -24.87 -37.28
CA TYR A 73 -6.37 -23.45 -37.05
C TYR A 73 -5.27 -23.28 -36.02
N THR A 74 -4.23 -22.51 -36.34
CA THR A 74 -3.24 -22.07 -35.37
C THR A 74 -3.44 -20.58 -35.09
N ILE A 75 -3.68 -20.25 -33.83
CA ILE A 75 -3.88 -18.87 -33.36
C ILE A 75 -2.93 -18.56 -32.22
N CYS A 76 -2.51 -17.31 -32.12
CA CYS A 76 -1.76 -16.79 -30.98
C CYS A 76 -2.69 -15.91 -30.16
N ILE A 77 -2.87 -16.22 -28.88
CA ILE A 77 -3.76 -15.48 -27.97
C ILE A 77 -2.94 -15.00 -26.77
N GLN A 78 -3.22 -13.78 -26.32
CA GLN A 78 -2.62 -13.19 -25.15
C GLN A 78 -3.70 -12.46 -24.36
N LEU A 79 -3.66 -12.59 -23.03
CA LEU A 79 -4.46 -11.80 -22.13
C LEU A 79 -3.53 -10.77 -21.45
N THR A 80 -3.96 -9.52 -21.41
CA THR A 80 -3.20 -8.42 -20.83
C THR A 80 -4.14 -7.55 -20.01
N CYS A 81 -3.73 -7.16 -18.80
CA CYS A 81 -4.47 -6.20 -18.02
C CYS A 81 -4.38 -4.80 -18.63
N GLU A 82 -5.36 -3.95 -18.32
CA GLU A 82 -5.27 -2.51 -18.62
C GLU A 82 -4.17 -1.85 -17.77
N LEU A 83 -3.79 -0.62 -18.13
CA LEU A 83 -2.77 0.13 -17.41
C LEU A 83 -3.17 0.28 -15.93
N ASN A 84 -2.24 0.04 -15.01
CA ASN A 84 -2.44 0.07 -13.55
C ASN A 84 -3.33 -1.06 -12.97
N HIS A 85 -3.73 -2.03 -13.78
CA HIS A 85 -4.46 -3.23 -13.32
C HIS A 85 -3.52 -4.43 -13.19
N TYR A 86 -3.74 -5.21 -12.14
CA TYR A 86 -2.86 -6.29 -11.70
C TYR A 86 -3.67 -7.49 -11.22
N GLY A 87 -2.98 -8.60 -10.97
CA GLY A 87 -3.57 -9.86 -10.54
C GLY A 87 -4.00 -10.74 -11.70
N ASN A 88 -4.38 -11.98 -11.40
CA ASN A 88 -4.75 -12.99 -12.40
C ASN A 88 -6.08 -12.69 -13.10
N ASP A 89 -6.89 -11.82 -12.52
CA ASP A 89 -8.21 -11.39 -12.99
C ASP A 89 -8.24 -9.89 -13.35
N CYS A 90 -7.08 -9.21 -13.30
CA CYS A 90 -6.93 -7.77 -13.56
C CYS A 90 -7.82 -6.86 -12.67
N THR A 91 -8.28 -7.34 -11.51
CA THR A 91 -9.18 -6.56 -10.63
C THR A 91 -8.44 -5.62 -9.69
N LYS A 92 -7.16 -5.90 -9.41
CA LYS A 92 -6.38 -5.13 -8.46
C LYS A 92 -5.83 -3.88 -9.12
N VAL A 93 -6.22 -2.71 -8.64
CA VAL A 93 -5.78 -1.43 -9.17
C VAL A 93 -4.67 -0.84 -8.30
N CYS A 94 -3.53 -0.49 -8.90
CA CYS A 94 -2.48 0.27 -8.25
C CYS A 94 -2.07 1.44 -9.14
N GLN A 95 -2.59 2.61 -8.81
CA GLN A 95 -2.39 3.84 -9.55
C GLN A 95 -1.55 4.82 -8.73
N VAL A 96 -0.42 5.22 -9.28
CA VAL A 96 0.45 6.27 -8.72
C VAL A 96 -0.01 7.60 -9.28
N ASN A 97 -0.25 8.58 -8.41
CA ASN A 97 -0.48 9.97 -8.83
C ASN A 97 0.83 10.71 -8.58
N GLU A 98 1.53 11.09 -9.65
CA GLU A 98 2.95 11.49 -9.68
C GLU A 98 3.41 12.45 -8.56
N ASN A 99 2.51 13.25 -7.98
CA ASN A 99 2.83 14.23 -6.93
C ASN A 99 2.09 14.05 -5.59
N ARG A 100 1.34 12.97 -5.38
CA ARG A 100 0.52 12.79 -4.16
C ARG A 100 0.73 11.47 -3.45
N THR A 101 1.04 10.41 -4.20
CA THR A 101 1.18 9.07 -3.64
C THR A 101 2.57 8.88 -3.07
N LYS A 102 2.65 8.35 -1.85
CA LYS A 102 3.90 8.04 -1.14
C LYS A 102 4.28 6.56 -1.31
N PHE A 103 3.99 6.00 -2.48
CA PHE A 103 4.22 4.59 -2.79
C PHE A 103 4.45 4.38 -4.27
N LYS A 104 5.10 3.27 -4.58
CA LYS A 104 5.23 2.69 -5.92
C LYS A 104 4.49 1.38 -6.00
N CYS A 105 4.04 1.00 -7.19
CA CYS A 105 3.42 -0.29 -7.42
C CYS A 105 4.48 -1.33 -7.79
N ASN A 106 4.50 -2.47 -7.11
CA ASN A 106 5.35 -3.59 -7.51
C ASN A 106 4.74 -4.34 -8.72
N ALA A 107 5.41 -5.40 -9.21
CA ALA A 107 4.90 -6.20 -10.32
C ALA A 107 3.52 -6.84 -10.04
N ASN A 108 3.18 -7.12 -8.79
CA ASN A 108 1.90 -7.70 -8.38
C ASN A 108 0.82 -6.65 -8.08
N GLY A 109 1.12 -5.36 -8.26
CA GLY A 109 0.25 -4.25 -7.91
C GLY A 109 0.13 -3.98 -6.41
N ASP A 110 1.00 -4.54 -5.57
CA ASP A 110 1.09 -4.13 -4.17
C ASP A 110 1.76 -2.75 -4.06
N LYS A 111 1.31 -1.97 -3.09
CA LYS A 111 1.91 -0.68 -2.74
C LYS A 111 3.18 -0.92 -1.94
N ILE A 112 4.32 -0.50 -2.49
CA ILE A 112 5.59 -0.38 -1.78
C ILE A 112 5.70 1.06 -1.31
N CYS A 113 5.60 1.27 0.00
CA CYS A 113 5.70 2.61 0.58
C CYS A 113 7.10 3.20 0.34
N GLU A 114 7.14 4.50 0.05
CA GLU A 114 8.39 5.26 0.03
C GLU A 114 9.01 5.30 1.45
N PRO A 115 10.33 5.47 1.56
CA PRO A 115 11.01 5.54 2.85
C PRO A 115 10.35 6.53 3.80
N GLY A 116 10.07 6.09 5.03
CA GLY A 116 9.40 6.89 6.05
C GLY A 116 7.88 6.81 6.04
N TRP A 117 7.26 6.08 5.12
CA TRP A 117 5.81 5.85 5.08
C TRP A 117 5.45 4.39 5.34
N SER A 118 4.26 4.17 5.89
CA SER A 118 3.76 2.86 6.31
C SER A 118 2.23 2.79 6.19
N GLY A 119 1.67 1.62 6.49
CA GLY A 119 0.25 1.32 6.36
C GLY A 119 -0.09 0.72 4.99
N ILE A 120 -1.29 0.17 4.87
CA ILE A 120 -1.77 -0.49 3.63
C ILE A 120 -1.83 0.51 2.47
N GLU A 121 -2.17 1.76 2.77
CA GLU A 121 -2.29 2.86 1.81
C GLU A 121 -1.04 3.74 1.75
N CYS A 122 0.02 3.42 2.51
CA CYS A 122 1.24 4.22 2.65
C CYS A 122 0.98 5.68 3.05
N ASP A 123 -0.05 5.90 3.87
CA ASP A 123 -0.53 7.20 4.31
C ASP A 123 -0.04 7.57 5.72
N LYS A 124 0.43 6.59 6.51
CA LYS A 124 0.94 6.79 7.87
C LYS A 124 2.46 7.07 7.87
N ALA A 125 2.86 8.21 8.42
CA ALA A 125 4.27 8.52 8.63
C ALA A 125 4.89 7.61 9.70
N ILE A 126 6.15 7.24 9.50
CA ILE A 126 6.97 6.53 10.47
C ILE A 126 7.69 7.57 11.32
N CYS A 127 7.41 7.59 12.62
CA CYS A 127 7.95 8.59 13.54
C CYS A 127 9.45 8.36 13.82
N ASN A 128 10.09 9.33 14.46
CA ASN A 128 11.50 9.21 14.84
C ASN A 128 11.76 7.95 15.69
N ILE A 129 12.95 7.38 15.57
CA ILE A 129 13.35 6.20 16.36
C ILE A 129 13.34 6.60 17.84
N GLY A 130 12.60 5.85 18.65
CA GLY A 130 12.42 6.15 20.07
C GLY A 130 11.19 7.00 20.39
N CYS A 131 10.46 7.50 19.38
CA CYS A 131 9.22 8.22 19.61
C CYS A 131 8.16 7.27 20.25
N PRO A 132 7.67 7.57 21.46
CA PRO A 132 6.85 6.69 22.27
C PRO A 132 5.43 6.60 21.70
N PRO A 133 4.87 5.40 21.53
CA PRO A 133 3.57 5.23 20.86
C PRO A 133 2.38 5.77 21.68
N VAL A 134 2.58 6.06 22.96
CA VAL A 134 1.52 6.49 23.88
C VAL A 134 1.33 8.01 23.87
N HIS A 135 2.42 8.77 23.73
CA HIS A 135 2.43 10.22 23.86
C HIS A 135 3.26 10.94 22.80
N GLY A 136 3.76 10.21 21.80
CA GLY A 136 4.37 10.74 20.59
C GLY A 136 3.54 10.40 19.37
N THR A 137 3.41 11.35 18.45
CA THR A 137 2.78 11.18 17.13
C THR A 137 3.65 11.81 16.06
N CYS A 138 3.33 11.62 14.77
CA CYS A 138 4.08 12.29 13.71
C CYS A 138 3.20 12.48 12.48
N SER A 139 3.21 13.70 11.95
CA SER A 139 2.55 14.01 10.67
C SER A 139 3.49 13.79 9.47
N ARG A 140 4.80 13.90 9.69
CA ARG A 140 5.83 13.63 8.68
C ARG A 140 6.84 12.61 9.17
N PRO A 141 7.50 11.88 8.25
CA PRO A 141 8.48 10.88 8.63
C PRO A 141 9.64 11.47 9.45
N GLY A 142 10.03 10.79 10.52
CA GLY A 142 11.14 11.20 11.38
C GLY A 142 10.82 12.31 12.39
N GLU A 143 9.59 12.83 12.43
CA GLU A 143 9.14 13.75 13.48
C GLU A 143 8.66 12.99 14.73
N CYS A 144 8.52 13.72 15.85
CA CYS A 144 7.89 13.25 17.08
C CYS A 144 7.19 14.44 17.77
N ASP A 145 5.89 14.56 17.54
CA ASP A 145 5.01 15.56 18.11
C ASP A 145 4.45 15.05 19.45
N CYS A 146 4.71 15.79 20.52
CA CYS A 146 4.36 15.37 21.87
C CYS A 146 2.89 15.66 22.20
N ALA A 147 2.24 14.69 22.83
CA ALA A 147 0.95 14.89 23.46
C ALA A 147 1.06 15.92 24.59
N THR A 148 -0.05 16.61 24.87
CA THR A 148 -0.12 17.61 25.94
C THR A 148 0.41 17.06 27.26
N GLY A 149 1.40 17.74 27.84
CA GLY A 149 2.05 17.33 29.08
C GLY A 149 3.37 16.60 28.92
N TRP A 150 3.78 16.28 27.70
CA TRP A 150 5.07 15.68 27.38
C TRP A 150 5.95 16.62 26.56
N GLN A 151 7.27 16.50 26.71
CA GLN A 151 8.27 17.34 26.07
C GLN A 151 9.56 16.53 25.78
N GLY A 152 10.56 17.22 25.22
CA GLY A 152 11.81 16.61 24.80
C GLY A 152 11.76 16.13 23.34
N PRO A 153 12.92 15.81 22.75
CA PRO A 153 13.02 15.43 21.33
C PRO A 153 12.33 14.10 21.00
N LEU A 154 12.11 13.25 22.02
CA LEU A 154 11.42 11.97 21.92
C LEU A 154 10.16 11.95 22.78
N CYS A 155 9.66 13.09 23.26
CA CYS A 155 8.47 13.16 24.11
C CYS A 155 8.54 12.32 25.39
N ASP A 156 9.71 11.85 25.81
CA ASP A 156 9.91 10.96 26.95
C ASP A 156 10.01 11.70 28.30
N GLU A 157 10.00 13.03 28.28
CA GLU A 157 10.01 13.86 29.47
C GLU A 157 8.61 14.42 29.76
N CYS A 158 8.17 14.31 31.01
CA CYS A 158 6.96 14.98 31.46
C CYS A 158 7.21 16.48 31.73
N ILE A 159 6.19 17.30 31.46
CA ILE A 159 6.17 18.71 31.84
C ILE A 159 5.75 18.82 33.31
N LYS A 160 6.55 19.47 34.15
CA LYS A 160 6.20 19.70 35.57
C LYS A 160 5.07 20.72 35.70
N TYR A 161 4.38 20.71 36.85
CA TYR A 161 3.41 21.78 37.15
C TYR A 161 4.10 23.16 37.13
N PRO A 162 3.47 24.22 36.56
CA PRO A 162 4.07 25.55 36.52
C PRO A 162 4.51 26.03 37.91
N GLY A 163 5.75 26.51 38.03
CA GLY A 163 6.35 26.96 39.30
C GLY A 163 7.06 25.85 40.10
N CYS A 164 7.05 24.60 39.65
CA CYS A 164 7.77 23.52 40.32
C CYS A 164 9.30 23.68 40.19
N GLU A 165 9.95 24.19 41.24
CA GLU A 165 11.40 24.44 41.22
C GLU A 165 12.19 23.15 41.53
N HIS A 166 11.96 22.55 42.69
CA HIS A 166 12.72 21.40 43.19
C HIS A 166 11.89 20.11 43.28
N GLY A 167 11.09 19.82 42.25
CA GLY A 167 10.28 18.61 42.16
C GLY A 167 10.39 17.87 40.81
N THR A 168 9.76 16.69 40.72
CA THR A 168 9.71 15.82 39.53
C THR A 168 8.26 15.53 39.10
N CYS A 169 8.06 14.93 37.94
CA CYS A 169 6.73 14.59 37.41
C CYS A 169 6.59 13.12 36.95
N ASN A 170 7.46 12.24 37.47
CA ASN A 170 7.68 10.88 36.94
C ASN A 170 6.42 9.99 36.84
N ASP A 171 5.38 10.27 37.63
CA ASP A 171 4.14 9.49 37.63
C ASP A 171 3.13 9.95 36.57
N ALA A 172 3.08 11.25 36.29
CA ALA A 172 2.08 11.88 35.44
C ALA A 172 2.48 13.32 35.06
N PRO A 173 2.14 13.78 33.84
CA PRO A 173 2.38 15.15 33.43
C PRO A 173 1.64 16.16 34.32
N PHE A 174 2.19 17.37 34.41
CA PHE A 174 1.71 18.47 35.24
C PHE A 174 1.60 18.12 36.73
N THR A 175 2.55 17.33 37.24
CA THR A 175 2.71 17.09 38.68
C THR A 175 4.00 17.73 39.21
N CYS A 176 4.10 17.89 40.54
CA CYS A 176 5.30 18.36 41.22
C CYS A 176 5.52 17.51 42.48
N ARG A 177 6.37 16.49 42.36
CA ARG A 177 6.78 15.62 43.47
C ARG A 177 8.07 16.18 44.05
N CYS A 178 8.00 16.73 45.27
CA CYS A 178 9.15 17.34 45.91
C CYS A 178 10.32 16.35 45.99
N LEU A 179 11.52 16.81 45.65
CA LEU A 179 12.76 16.06 45.89
C LEU A 179 12.99 15.92 47.41
N PRO A 180 13.82 14.97 47.87
CA PRO A 180 14.22 14.89 49.27
C PRO A 180 14.72 16.24 49.78
N ASN A 181 14.33 16.61 51.01
CA ASN A 181 14.60 17.90 51.66
C ASN A 181 13.90 19.12 51.06
N TRP A 182 12.95 18.96 50.13
CA TRP A 182 12.11 20.03 49.61
C TRP A 182 10.63 19.78 49.92
N GLY A 183 9.85 20.85 49.97
CA GLY A 183 8.42 20.82 50.22
C GLY A 183 7.75 22.14 49.87
N GLY A 184 6.50 22.30 50.29
CA GLY A 184 5.60 23.29 49.71
C GLY A 184 4.93 22.77 48.43
N SER A 185 3.82 23.38 48.01
CA SER A 185 3.06 22.93 46.82
C SER A 185 3.85 23.02 45.51
N PHE A 186 4.89 23.84 45.48
CA PHE A 186 5.72 24.09 44.32
C PHE A 186 7.18 23.65 44.50
N SER A 187 7.49 22.91 45.57
CA SER A 187 8.87 22.54 45.93
C SER A 187 9.80 23.76 46.06
N ASP A 188 9.27 24.81 46.67
CA ASP A 188 9.90 26.11 46.89
C ASP A 188 10.45 26.27 48.32
N GLN A 189 10.16 25.32 49.21
CA GLN A 189 10.58 25.35 50.62
C GLN A 189 11.59 24.25 50.90
N ILE A 190 12.73 24.60 51.51
CA ILE A 190 13.70 23.61 51.97
C ILE A 190 13.24 23.07 53.33
N TRP A 191 13.01 21.77 53.41
CA TRP A 191 12.85 21.05 54.68
C TRP A 191 14.22 20.53 55.08
N ILE A 192 14.90 21.28 55.95
CA ILE A 192 15.99 20.71 56.74
C ILE A 192 15.33 19.67 57.64
N ILE A 193 15.50 18.39 57.33
CA ILE A 193 15.31 17.37 58.35
C ILE A 193 16.37 17.67 59.40
N VAL A 194 15.94 18.25 60.52
CA VAL A 194 16.73 18.25 61.74
C VAL A 194 16.73 16.82 62.28
N ASP A 195 17.34 15.91 61.52
CA ASP A 195 17.78 14.63 62.03
C ASP A 195 19.17 14.87 62.63
N ASP A 196 19.26 14.69 63.95
CA ASP A 196 20.46 14.66 64.80
C ASP A 196 21.16 15.99 65.19
N ILE A 197 20.43 16.96 65.75
CA ILE A 197 21.02 17.90 66.74
C ILE A 197 20.14 17.99 68.00
N ASN A 198 20.08 16.89 68.75
CA ASN A 198 19.65 16.77 70.16
C ASN A 198 20.22 15.40 70.61
N HIS A 199 21.34 15.24 71.31
CA HIS A 199 21.79 15.90 72.53
C HIS A 199 23.31 15.65 72.70
N VAL A 200 24.09 16.72 72.94
CA VAL A 200 25.28 16.64 73.82
C VAL A 200 24.77 16.55 75.26
#